data_AF-N8WT43-F1
#
_entry.id   AF-N8WT43-F1
#
_cell.length_a   1.000
_cell.length_b   1.000
_cell.length_c   1.000
_cell.angle_alpha   90.00
_cell.angle_beta   90.00
_cell.angle_gamma   90.00
#
_symmetry.space_group_name_H-M   'P 1'
#
loop_
_entity.id
_entity.type
_entity.pdbx_description
1 polymer ?
#
loop_
_entity_poly.entity_id
_entity_poly.type
_entity_poly.pdbx_seq_one_letter_code
_entity_poly.pdbx_strand_id
1 'polypeptide(L)' 'MDANSLKLKVAASIVAISSIHLLRIFMDARNAENDKIMWYIIMHLTFVISAFIMGYLDKLTKH' A
#
# COMPACT_ATOMS: atom_id res chain seq x y z
N MET A 1 -6.88 -22.95 -8.32
CA MET A 1 -6.88 -21.65 -7.64
C MET A 1 -5.59 -20.96 -8.00
N ASP A 2 -5.65 -20.05 -8.96
CA ASP A 2 -4.46 -19.53 -9.64
C ASP A 2 -3.63 -18.66 -8.68
N ALA A 3 -2.40 -19.09 -8.40
CA ALA A 3 -1.51 -18.42 -7.45
C ALA A 3 -1.32 -16.92 -7.73
N ASN A 4 -1.47 -16.49 -8.99
CA ASN A 4 -1.48 -15.07 -9.38
C ASN A 4 -2.62 -14.27 -8.76
N SER A 5 -3.85 -14.81 -8.80
CA SER A 5 -5.01 -14.16 -8.20
C SER A 5 -4.89 -14.03 -6.67
N LEU A 6 -4.21 -14.99 -6.03
CA LEU A 6 -3.93 -14.96 -4.61
C LEU A 6 -2.89 -13.89 -4.26
N LYS A 7 -1.79 -13.79 -5.04
CA LYS A 7 -0.75 -12.77 -4.86
C LYS A 7 -1.32 -11.35 -4.93
N LEU A 8 -2.19 -11.08 -5.90
CA LEU A 8 -2.83 -9.77 -6.05
C LEU A 8 -3.75 -9.43 -4.87
N LYS A 9 -4.57 -10.39 -4.41
CA LYS A 9 -5.44 -10.20 -3.25
C LYS A 9 -4.64 -9.94 -1.97
N VAL A 10 -3.55 -10.66 -1.77
CA VAL A 10 -2.66 -10.47 -0.62
C VAL A 10 -1.99 -9.09 -0.68
N ALA A 11 -1.46 -8.69 -1.83
CA ALA A 11 -0.87 -7.36 -2.02
C ALA A 11 -1.89 -6.24 -1.74
N ALA A 12 -3.12 -6.37 -2.25
CA ALA A 12 -4.19 -5.41 -2.00
C ALA A 12 -4.55 -5.31 -0.50
N SER A 13 -4.63 -6.44 0.22
CA SER A 13 -4.87 -6.45 1.66
C SER A 13 -3.75 -5.77 2.46
N ILE A 14 -2.49 -5.95 2.07
CA ILE A 14 -1.33 -5.31 2.73
C ILE A 14 -1.39 -3.79 2.56
N VAL A 15 -1.69 -3.32 1.34
CA VAL A 15 -1.85 -1.87 1.07
C VAL A 15 -3.00 -1.29 1.90
N ALA A 16 -4.14 -1.96 1.96
CA ALA A 16 -5.31 -1.49 2.71
C ALA A 16 -5.01 -1.34 4.21
N ILE A 17 -4.32 -2.32 4.82
CA ILE A 17 -3.90 -2.25 6.23
C ILE A 17 -2.94 -1.08 6.45
N SER A 18 -1.98 -0.88 5.54
CA SER A 18 -1.04 0.26 5.60
C SER A 18 -1.76 1.61 5.50
N SER A 19 -2.80 1.73 4.66
CA SER A 19 -3.59 2.97 4.54
C SER A 19 -4.32 3.33 5.85
N ILE A 20 -4.86 2.35 6.56
CA ILE A 20 -5.52 2.56 7.86
C ILE A 20 -4.50 3.08 8.89
N HIS A 21 -3.29 2.53 8.87
CA HIS A 21 -2.22 2.97 9.77
C HIS A 21 -1.82 4.43 9.51
N LEU A 22 -1.67 4.80 8.23
CA LEU A 22 -1.35 6.16 7.84
C LEU A 22 -2.48 7.13 8.26
N LEU A 23 -3.74 6.76 8.07
CA LEU A 23 -4.89 7.58 8.48
C LEU A 23 -4.90 7.81 10.00
N ARG A 24 -4.57 6.79 10.80
CA ARG A 24 -4.48 6.92 12.26
C ARG A 24 -3.39 7.91 12.67
N ILE A 25 -2.21 7.83 12.06
CA ILE A 25 -1.10 8.76 12.32
C ILE A 25 -1.48 10.17 11.86
N PHE A 26 -2.19 10.28 10.73
CA PHE A 26 -2.67 11.55 10.21
C PHE A 26 -3.73 12.19 11.11
N MET A 27 -4.61 11.41 11.73
CA MET A 27 -5.56 11.90 12.73
C MET A 27 -4.87 12.41 14.01
N ASP A 28 -3.72 11.84 14.37
CA ASP A 28 -2.89 12.26 15.50
C ASP A 28 -1.77 13.26 15.08
N ALA A 29 -1.81 13.77 13.84
CA ALA A 29 -0.81 14.67 13.28
C ALA A 29 -0.61 15.96 14.08
N ARG A 30 -1.58 16.33 14.92
CA ARG A 30 -1.47 17.48 15.82
C ARG A 30 -0.46 17.28 16.95
N ASN A 31 -0.12 16.04 17.30
CA ASN A 31 0.89 15.69 18.31
C ASN A 31 2.15 15.05 17.71
N ALA A 32 2.12 14.68 16.43
CA ALA A 32 3.23 14.02 15.75
C ALA A 32 4.13 15.04 15.05
N GLU A 33 5.45 14.86 15.19
CA GLU A 33 6.44 15.64 14.44
C GLU A 33 6.24 15.45 12.93
N ASN A 34 6.19 16.58 12.19
CA ASN A 34 5.90 16.62 10.76
C ASN A 34 6.83 15.73 9.93
N ASP A 35 8.11 15.63 10.32
CA ASP A 35 9.10 14.78 9.63
C ASP A 35 8.70 13.31 9.63
N LYS A 36 8.15 12.81 10.74
CA LYS A 36 7.73 11.39 10.85
C LYS A 36 6.54 11.11 9.97
N ILE A 37 5.57 12.03 9.89
CA ILE A 37 4.39 11.91 9.01
C ILE A 37 4.84 11.80 7.55
N MET A 38 5.81 12.62 7.13
CA MET A 38 6.36 12.58 5.77
C MET A 38 6.97 11.21 5.44
N TRP A 39 7.74 10.62 6.36
CA TRP A 39 8.29 9.27 6.20
C TRP A 39 7.21 8.19 6.07
N TYR A 40 6.13 8.27 6.86
CA TYR A 40 5.02 7.33 6.75
C TYR A 40 4.31 7.42 5.39
N ILE A 41 4.13 8.63 4.85
CA ILE A 41 3.56 8.84 3.52
C ILE A 41 4.46 8.23 2.43
N ILE A 42 5.77 8.46 2.51
CA ILE A 42 6.74 7.92 1.54
C ILE A 42 6.73 6.37 1.55
N MET A 43 6.72 5.77 2.74
CA MET A 43 6.61 4.32 2.89
C MET A 43 5.29 3.79 2.33
N HIS A 44 4.18 4.48 2.59
CA HIS A 44 2.88 4.09 2.05
C HIS A 44 2.83 4.16 0.52
N LEU A 45 3.37 5.22 -0.08
CA LEU A 45 3.48 5.36 -1.53
C LEU A 45 4.32 4.24 -2.15
N THR A 46 5.37 3.79 -1.48
CA THR A 46 6.18 2.64 -1.94
C THR A 46 5.35 1.35 -2.00
N PHE A 47 4.48 1.11 -1.01
CA PHE A 47 3.55 -0.02 -1.03
C PHE A 47 2.49 0.11 -2.14
N VAL A 48 1.95 1.31 -2.35
CA VAL A 48 0.99 1.59 -3.43
C VAL A 48 1.61 1.32 -4.81
N ILE A 49 2.82 1.83 -5.06
CA ILE A 49 3.56 1.59 -6.32
C ILE A 49 3.80 0.09 -6.52
N SER A 50 4.24 -0.62 -5.49
CA SER A 50 4.48 -2.07 -5.56
C SER A 50 3.22 -2.86 -5.93
N ALA A 51 2.07 -2.49 -5.35
CA ALA A 51 0.79 -3.11 -5.68
C ALA A 51 0.30 -2.75 -7.09
N PHE A 52 0.58 -1.53 -7.54
CA PHE A 52 0.26 -1.10 -8.89
C PHE A 52 1.05 -1.88 -9.95
N ILE A 53 2.36 -2.09 -9.72
CA ILE A 53 3.21 -2.93 -10.58
C ILE A 53 2.69 -4.37 -10.60
N MET A 54 2.35 -4.96 -9.44
CA MET A 54 1.76 -6.30 -9.39
C MET A 54 0.44 -6.40 -10.17
N GLY A 55 -0.45 -5.42 -10.03
CA GLY A 55 -1.70 -5.36 -10.79
C GLY A 55 -1.46 -5.21 -12.30
N TYR A 56 -0.47 -4.41 -12.69
CA TYR A 56 -0.09 -4.21 -14.08
C TYR A 56 0.53 -5.47 -14.71
N LEU A 57 1.43 -6.16 -13.99
CA LEU A 57 2.00 -7.43 -14.42
C LEU A 57 0.93 -8.53 -14.57
N ASP A 58 -0.05 -8.61 -13.64
CA ASP A 58 -1.16 -9.56 -13.76
C ASP A 58 -2.03 -9.27 -15.00
N LYS A 59 -2.24 -7.98 -15.34
CA LYS A 59 -2.97 -7.58 -16.55
C LYS A 59 -2.23 -7.97 -17.84
N LEU A 60 -0.91 -7.82 -17.87
CA LEU A 60 -0.08 -8.22 -19.02
C LEU A 60 -0.01 -9.74 -19.21
N THR A 61 0.05 -10.49 -18.11
CA THR A 61 0.19 -11.96 -18.14
C THR A 61 -1.13 -12.67 -18.47
N LYS A 62 -2.27 -11.97 -18.39
CA LYS A 62 -3.61 -12.50 -18.73
C LYS A 62 -3.94 -12.47 -20.22
N HIS A 63 -3.02 -12.01 -21.07
CA HIS A 63 -3.11 -12.12 -22.54
C HIS A 63 -2.45 -13.40 -23.05
#